data_AF-A0A507E1U4-F1
#
_entry.id   AF-A0A507E1U4-F1
#
_cell.length_a   1.000
_cell.length_b   1.000
_cell.length_c   1.000
_cell.angle_alpha   90.00
_cell.angle_beta   90.00
_cell.angle_gamma   90.00
#
_symmetry.space_group_name_H-M   'P 1'
#
loop_
_entity.id
_entity.type
_entity.pdbx_description
1 polymer ?
#
loop_
_entity_poly.entity_id
_entity_poly.type
_entity_poly.pdbx_seq_one_letter_code
_entity_poly.pdbx_strand_id
1 'polypeptide(L)'
;MCAIDQILNEEAPPFIGRAIDALKTSGIHVGTYQIDHICYRTGTLDEYTDLKNQLEAIGHILTEGIIGGRPIATYKLHPEHAIKLVDGTHPIQQHMDVVELPSPKPGRPYPSGLEHIEIVVDNISLEEFAALYPNIKWDWSAMGKSVNRDLKVNFGGFSVKFHERPLEVVIEMEKEGKLYSKDHKAPSTLSGFVEMETPDDNTMGSVLEQTTLEKVRLGCVPEHFSSPIYQAVANELFGQHGLDVEIISCPGGTGEMVNMLNTGQLDVAIALTEGLVASLVNTDAQFRLIGTYVSTPLTWSIATSPNGPHASTPRESPGPEAWKGLQNCKIGISRFGSGSHIIPYVMADELGWLEEKEPFSFVPLKNIHGLVEGVRDGTIDAFLWERIMTKPFYDSGTLHHLSNITPPWPAFLLAATPKALAATQTLRGMLDAITTQSQAFVQGRETGSSIKYVADRFKLPEEDVKTWFASVEYPSNARELNRKVILDCVRVLKKAGVIPDKKRDVNLEDLVDERVAILRA
;
A
#
# COMPACT_ATOMS: atom_id res chain seq x y z
N MET A 1 -29.61 -8.85 -7.59
CA MET A 1 -29.47 -7.75 -8.56
C MET A 1 -29.17 -6.53 -7.73
N CYS A 2 -28.03 -5.91 -7.99
CA CYS A 2 -27.55 -4.79 -7.21
C CYS A 2 -28.29 -3.49 -7.63
N ALA A 3 -28.44 -2.51 -6.75
CA ALA A 3 -29.12 -1.26 -7.08
C ALA A 3 -28.43 -0.52 -8.25
N ILE A 4 -27.10 -0.59 -8.35
CA ILE A 4 -26.37 0.02 -9.47
C ILE A 4 -26.70 -0.64 -10.81
N ASP A 5 -26.98 -1.95 -10.82
CA ASP A 5 -27.36 -2.67 -12.04
C ASP A 5 -28.67 -2.10 -12.60
N GLN A 6 -29.60 -1.71 -11.72
CA GLN A 6 -30.87 -1.09 -12.13
C GLN A 6 -30.65 0.34 -12.63
N ILE A 7 -29.84 1.12 -11.92
CA ILE A 7 -29.56 2.53 -12.25
C ILE A 7 -28.86 2.66 -13.61
N LEU A 8 -27.94 1.75 -13.92
CA LEU A 8 -27.17 1.74 -15.17
C LEU A 8 -27.68 0.72 -16.20
N ASN A 9 -28.94 0.27 -16.07
CA ASN A 9 -29.61 -0.65 -17.00
C ASN A 9 -28.82 -1.93 -17.34
N GLU A 10 -28.09 -2.47 -16.36
CA GLU A 10 -27.25 -3.66 -16.46
C GLU A 10 -26.09 -3.52 -17.48
N GLU A 11 -25.82 -2.31 -17.96
CA GLU A 11 -24.85 -2.08 -19.03
C GLU A 11 -23.41 -1.99 -18.51
N ALA A 12 -23.19 -1.68 -17.24
CA ALA A 12 -21.87 -1.39 -16.70
C ALA A 12 -20.92 -2.59 -16.74
N PRO A 13 -21.22 -3.78 -16.17
CA PRO A 13 -20.31 -4.92 -16.28
C PRO A 13 -20.00 -5.34 -17.73
N PRO A 14 -20.99 -5.47 -18.65
CA PRO A 14 -20.72 -5.77 -20.04
C PRO A 14 -19.90 -4.70 -20.76
N PHE A 15 -20.09 -3.41 -20.43
CA PHE A 15 -19.32 -2.31 -21.01
C PHE A 15 -17.85 -2.37 -20.62
N ILE A 16 -17.56 -2.61 -19.33
CA ILE A 16 -16.18 -2.75 -18.84
C ILE A 16 -15.50 -3.94 -19.54
N GLY A 17 -16.19 -5.09 -19.64
CA GLY A 17 -15.69 -6.25 -20.37
C GLY A 17 -15.33 -5.92 -21.83
N ARG A 18 -16.25 -5.27 -22.57
CA ARG A 18 -15.98 -4.82 -23.96
C ARG A 18 -14.80 -3.86 -24.05
N ALA A 19 -14.64 -2.96 -23.09
CA ALA A 19 -13.54 -2.01 -23.08
C ALA A 19 -12.20 -2.72 -22.88
N ILE A 20 -12.11 -3.65 -21.94
CA ILE A 20 -10.90 -4.45 -21.71
C ILE A 20 -10.57 -5.36 -22.91
N ASP A 21 -11.58 -5.97 -23.53
CA ASP A 21 -11.38 -6.82 -24.71
C ASP A 21 -10.93 -6.01 -25.95
N ALA A 22 -11.40 -4.77 -26.09
CA ALA A 22 -10.94 -3.86 -27.13
C ALA A 22 -9.46 -3.46 -26.94
N LEU A 23 -9.03 -3.21 -25.69
CA LEU A 23 -7.61 -2.99 -25.37
C LEU A 23 -6.77 -4.21 -25.74
N LYS A 24 -7.18 -5.41 -25.29
CA LYS A 24 -6.48 -6.67 -25.59
C LYS A 24 -6.36 -6.91 -27.09
N THR A 25 -7.44 -6.71 -27.84
CA THR A 25 -7.48 -6.90 -29.31
C THR A 25 -6.59 -5.90 -30.03
N SER A 26 -6.41 -4.70 -29.46
CA SER A 26 -5.49 -3.68 -29.98
C SER A 26 -4.03 -3.90 -29.57
N GLY A 27 -3.76 -4.92 -28.76
CA GLY A 27 -2.42 -5.23 -28.24
C GLY A 27 -2.03 -4.42 -27.01
N ILE A 28 -2.96 -3.68 -26.39
CA ILE A 28 -2.72 -2.97 -25.13
C ILE A 28 -2.95 -3.95 -23.98
N HIS A 29 -1.91 -4.21 -23.19
CA HIS A 29 -1.97 -5.09 -22.02
C HIS A 29 -2.05 -4.26 -20.75
N VAL A 30 -3.21 -4.27 -20.11
CA VAL A 30 -3.43 -3.52 -18.86
C VAL A 30 -3.05 -4.30 -17.60
N GLY A 31 -2.66 -5.58 -17.72
CA GLY A 31 -2.12 -6.36 -16.62
C GLY A 31 -2.98 -6.32 -15.35
N THR A 32 -2.42 -5.78 -14.28
CA THR A 32 -3.06 -5.59 -12.97
C THR A 32 -3.44 -4.14 -12.67
N TYR A 33 -3.38 -3.24 -13.67
CA TYR A 33 -3.75 -1.84 -13.51
C TYR A 33 -5.22 -1.70 -13.11
N GLN A 34 -5.47 -0.93 -12.06
CA GLN A 34 -6.82 -0.71 -11.53
C GLN A 34 -7.73 -0.07 -12.58
N ILE A 35 -8.92 -0.64 -12.77
CA ILE A 35 -10.04 0.03 -13.44
C ILE A 35 -10.62 0.98 -12.40
N ASP A 36 -10.36 2.27 -12.58
CA ASP A 36 -10.61 3.29 -11.57
C ASP A 36 -12.11 3.62 -11.47
N HIS A 37 -12.66 4.14 -12.57
CA HIS A 37 -14.05 4.57 -12.63
C HIS A 37 -14.65 4.38 -14.01
N ILE A 38 -15.98 4.43 -14.04
CA ILE A 38 -16.79 4.42 -15.25
C ILE A 38 -17.56 5.71 -15.39
N CYS A 39 -17.70 6.20 -16.62
CA CYS A 39 -18.47 7.40 -16.91
C CYS A 39 -19.79 7.06 -17.58
N TYR A 40 -20.89 7.50 -16.97
CA TYR A 40 -22.23 7.50 -17.55
C TYR A 40 -22.67 8.93 -17.86
N ARG A 41 -22.80 9.28 -19.15
CA ARG A 41 -23.25 10.61 -19.55
C ARG A 41 -24.77 10.64 -19.67
N THR A 42 -25.39 11.72 -19.21
CA THR A 42 -26.84 11.93 -19.35
C THR A 42 -27.18 12.79 -20.56
N GLY A 43 -28.34 12.55 -21.17
CA GLY A 43 -28.83 13.29 -22.34
C GLY A 43 -29.60 14.57 -21.98
N THR A 44 -30.16 14.64 -20.76
CA THR A 44 -30.89 15.82 -20.26
C THR A 44 -30.44 16.23 -18.87
N LEU A 45 -30.77 17.46 -18.45
CA LEU A 45 -30.47 17.95 -17.10
C LEU A 45 -31.41 17.34 -16.05
N ASP A 46 -32.64 17.00 -16.46
CA ASP A 46 -33.60 16.31 -15.59
C ASP A 46 -33.08 14.91 -15.25
N GLU A 47 -32.65 14.16 -16.27
CA GLU A 47 -32.02 12.85 -16.08
C GLU A 47 -30.73 12.92 -15.25
N TYR A 48 -29.91 13.97 -15.45
CA TYR A 48 -28.75 14.22 -14.59
C TYR A 48 -29.15 14.33 -13.12
N THR A 49 -30.19 15.12 -12.83
CA THR A 49 -30.69 15.33 -11.47
C THR A 49 -31.29 14.03 -10.89
N ASP A 50 -32.04 13.28 -11.70
CA ASP A 50 -32.65 12.01 -11.28
C ASP A 50 -31.59 10.94 -10.98
N LEU A 51 -30.57 10.79 -11.84
CA LEU A 51 -29.48 9.85 -11.60
C LEU A 51 -28.60 10.27 -10.44
N LYS A 52 -28.40 11.57 -10.23
CA LYS A 52 -27.69 12.10 -9.06
C LYS A 52 -28.37 11.65 -7.77
N ASN A 53 -29.68 11.84 -7.66
CA ASN A 53 -30.46 11.41 -6.48
C ASN A 53 -30.39 9.89 -6.27
N GLN A 54 -30.42 9.11 -7.36
CA GLN A 54 -30.30 7.66 -7.28
C GLN A 54 -28.91 7.21 -6.81
N LEU A 55 -27.83 7.83 -7.32
CA LEU A 55 -26.46 7.52 -6.90
C LEU A 55 -26.18 7.97 -5.46
N GLU A 56 -26.74 9.10 -5.01
CA GLU A 56 -26.68 9.54 -3.60
C GLU A 56 -27.36 8.58 -2.63
N ALA A 57 -28.36 7.82 -3.08
CA ALA A 57 -29.03 6.84 -2.24
C ALA A 57 -28.19 5.58 -2.00
N ILE A 58 -27.20 5.30 -2.86
CA ILE A 58 -26.41 4.06 -2.86
C ILE A 58 -24.89 4.28 -2.75
N GLY A 59 -24.50 5.51 -2.45
CA GLY A 59 -23.12 5.95 -2.39
C GLY A 59 -23.00 7.34 -1.79
N HIS A 60 -21.80 7.90 -1.81
CA HIS A 60 -21.56 9.28 -1.41
C HIS A 60 -20.87 10.06 -2.53
N ILE A 61 -21.16 11.36 -2.57
CA ILE A 61 -20.57 12.25 -3.56
C ILE A 61 -19.09 12.50 -3.20
N LEU A 62 -18.21 12.26 -4.17
CA LEU A 62 -16.81 12.61 -4.07
C LEU A 62 -16.61 14.07 -4.45
N THR A 63 -17.16 14.51 -5.58
CA THR A 63 -17.09 15.91 -6.01
C THR A 63 -18.23 16.25 -6.96
N GLU A 64 -18.55 17.53 -7.06
CA GLU A 64 -19.37 18.07 -8.13
C GLU A 64 -18.80 19.43 -8.52
N GLY A 65 -18.58 19.64 -9.81
CA GLY A 65 -17.99 20.88 -10.31
C GLY A 65 -18.43 21.20 -11.73
N ILE A 66 -18.30 22.48 -12.10
CA ILE A 66 -18.54 22.93 -13.47
C ILE A 66 -17.28 22.71 -14.29
N ILE A 67 -17.32 21.74 -15.21
CA ILE A 67 -16.19 21.39 -16.08
C ILE A 67 -16.64 21.53 -17.53
N GLY A 68 -15.99 22.42 -18.28
CA GLY A 68 -16.36 22.68 -19.69
C GLY A 68 -17.78 23.25 -19.85
N GLY A 69 -18.25 24.02 -18.86
CA GLY A 69 -19.54 24.70 -18.88
C GLY A 69 -20.74 23.85 -18.45
N ARG A 70 -20.52 22.67 -17.86
CA ARG A 70 -21.58 21.76 -17.42
C ARG A 70 -21.22 21.13 -16.06
N PRO A 71 -22.20 20.82 -15.20
CA PRO A 71 -21.93 20.07 -13.98
C PRO A 71 -21.48 18.63 -14.30
N ILE A 72 -20.47 18.17 -13.58
CA ILE A 72 -20.00 16.78 -13.55
C ILE A 72 -19.89 16.41 -12.08
N ALA A 73 -20.55 15.32 -11.70
CA ALA A 73 -20.47 14.75 -10.36
C ALA A 73 -19.73 13.41 -10.40
N THR A 74 -19.04 13.07 -9.32
CA THR A 74 -18.40 11.76 -9.15
C THR A 74 -18.90 11.16 -7.84
N TYR A 75 -19.27 9.89 -7.88
CA TYR A 75 -19.82 9.13 -6.75
C TYR A 75 -18.95 7.93 -6.43
N LYS A 76 -18.79 7.68 -5.13
CA LYS A 76 -18.25 6.42 -4.59
C LYS A 76 -19.42 5.61 -4.05
N LEU A 77 -19.70 4.48 -4.68
CA LEU A 77 -20.76 3.56 -4.29
C LEU A 77 -20.40 2.88 -2.97
N HIS A 78 -21.41 2.53 -2.17
CA HIS A 78 -21.19 1.65 -1.02
C HIS A 78 -20.77 0.25 -1.49
N PRO A 79 -20.02 -0.53 -0.68
CA PRO A 79 -19.51 -1.84 -1.10
C PRO A 79 -20.58 -2.83 -1.58
N GLU A 80 -21.75 -2.86 -0.95
CA GLU A 80 -22.90 -3.67 -1.36
C GLU A 80 -23.52 -3.22 -2.70
N HIS A 81 -23.15 -2.02 -3.14
CA HIS A 81 -23.58 -1.40 -4.38
C HIS A 81 -22.51 -1.34 -5.47
N ALA A 82 -21.32 -1.88 -5.22
CA ALA A 82 -20.22 -1.89 -6.18
C ALA A 82 -20.57 -2.67 -7.45
N ILE A 83 -20.12 -2.16 -8.59
CA ILE A 83 -20.26 -2.79 -9.90
C ILE A 83 -19.37 -4.02 -9.94
N LYS A 84 -19.99 -5.20 -10.02
CA LYS A 84 -19.26 -6.46 -10.15
C LYS A 84 -18.71 -6.60 -11.57
N LEU A 85 -17.41 -6.89 -11.69
CA LEU A 85 -16.79 -7.17 -12.98
C LEU A 85 -17.14 -8.58 -13.44
N VAL A 86 -17.27 -8.77 -14.76
CA VAL A 86 -17.46 -10.11 -15.35
C VAL A 86 -16.19 -10.94 -15.11
N ASP A 87 -16.34 -12.19 -14.68
CA ASP A 87 -15.22 -13.09 -14.41
C ASP A 87 -14.23 -13.14 -15.59
N GLY A 88 -12.94 -12.99 -15.30
CA GLY A 88 -11.87 -12.95 -16.32
C GLY A 88 -11.65 -11.60 -17.00
N THR A 89 -12.44 -10.57 -16.66
CA THR A 89 -12.20 -9.19 -17.15
C THR A 89 -10.88 -8.64 -16.61
N HIS A 90 -10.63 -8.77 -15.31
CA HIS A 90 -9.41 -8.32 -14.65
C HIS A 90 -8.82 -9.44 -13.77
N PRO A 91 -7.49 -9.62 -13.67
CA PRO A 91 -6.89 -10.75 -12.95
C PRO A 91 -7.06 -10.69 -11.42
N ILE A 92 -7.25 -9.49 -10.85
CA ILE A 92 -7.27 -9.27 -9.39
C ILE A 92 -8.54 -8.53 -8.92
N GLN A 93 -9.02 -7.60 -9.74
CA GLN A 93 -10.13 -6.70 -9.37
C GLN A 93 -11.44 -7.39 -9.70
N GLN A 94 -12.31 -7.50 -8.72
CA GLN A 94 -13.63 -8.12 -8.88
C GLN A 94 -14.76 -7.10 -8.87
N HIS A 95 -14.52 -5.90 -8.34
CA HIS A 95 -15.52 -4.85 -8.17
C HIS A 95 -14.92 -3.47 -8.49
N MET A 96 -15.78 -2.56 -8.92
CA MET A 96 -15.47 -1.14 -9.14
C MET A 96 -16.63 -0.33 -8.57
N ASP A 97 -16.32 0.77 -7.90
CA ASP A 97 -17.27 1.50 -7.06
C ASP A 97 -17.24 3.00 -7.32
N VAL A 98 -16.60 3.47 -8.38
CA VAL A 98 -16.58 4.89 -8.74
C VAL A 98 -17.33 5.13 -10.06
N VAL A 99 -18.29 6.06 -10.02
CA VAL A 99 -19.10 6.48 -11.17
C VAL A 99 -18.95 7.99 -11.39
N GLU A 100 -18.51 8.38 -12.59
CA GLU A 100 -18.55 9.75 -13.07
C GLU A 100 -19.87 10.00 -13.85
N LEU A 101 -20.59 11.05 -13.47
CA LEU A 101 -21.87 11.46 -14.04
C LEU A 101 -21.73 12.86 -14.63
N PRO A 102 -21.38 13.02 -15.91
CA PRO A 102 -21.46 14.31 -16.59
C PRO A 102 -22.86 14.61 -17.12
N SER A 103 -23.37 15.80 -16.81
CA SER A 103 -24.57 16.38 -17.43
C SER A 103 -24.39 16.62 -18.94
N PRO A 104 -25.45 16.82 -19.74
CA PRO A 104 -25.31 17.12 -21.16
C PRO A 104 -24.53 18.43 -21.39
N LYS A 105 -23.69 18.45 -22.43
CA LYS A 105 -22.93 19.65 -22.77
C LYS A 105 -23.86 20.69 -23.41
N PRO A 106 -23.84 21.97 -22.98
CA PRO A 106 -24.68 23.00 -23.57
C PRO A 106 -24.53 23.08 -25.10
N GLY A 107 -25.66 23.07 -25.82
CA GLY A 107 -25.70 23.19 -27.27
C GLY A 107 -25.20 21.96 -28.05
N ARG A 108 -24.96 20.81 -27.39
CA ARG A 108 -24.60 19.56 -28.06
C ARG A 108 -25.49 18.41 -27.57
N PRO A 109 -26.45 17.95 -28.40
CA PRO A 109 -27.28 16.81 -28.05
C PRO A 109 -26.46 15.52 -28.15
N TYR A 110 -26.49 14.72 -27.10
CA TYR A 110 -25.92 13.37 -27.07
C TYR A 110 -26.95 12.43 -26.44
N PRO A 111 -27.03 11.16 -26.89
CA PRO A 111 -27.78 10.15 -26.13
C PRO A 111 -27.08 9.88 -24.80
N SER A 112 -27.89 9.48 -23.81
CA SER A 112 -27.41 8.97 -22.53
C SER A 112 -26.71 7.64 -22.71
N GLY A 113 -25.78 7.33 -21.82
CA GLY A 113 -25.13 6.03 -21.78
C GLY A 113 -23.68 6.08 -21.32
N LEU A 114 -23.09 4.89 -21.24
CA LEU A 114 -21.70 4.68 -20.87
C LEU A 114 -20.76 5.19 -21.96
N GLU A 115 -19.84 6.07 -21.59
CA GLU A 115 -18.95 6.76 -22.54
C GLU A 115 -17.51 6.24 -22.48
N HIS A 116 -16.99 5.99 -21.27
CA HIS A 116 -15.63 5.52 -21.07
C HIS A 116 -15.41 4.85 -19.72
N ILE A 117 -14.31 4.12 -19.63
CA ILE A 117 -13.65 3.77 -18.36
C ILE A 117 -12.30 4.47 -18.29
N GLU A 118 -11.81 4.70 -17.07
CA GLU A 118 -10.43 5.14 -16.83
C GLU A 118 -9.64 4.07 -16.07
N ILE A 119 -8.36 3.93 -16.39
CA ILE A 119 -7.46 2.92 -15.82
C ILE A 119 -6.22 3.62 -15.24
N VAL A 120 -5.84 3.23 -14.01
CA VAL A 120 -4.67 3.79 -13.31
C VAL A 120 -3.37 3.15 -13.79
N VAL A 121 -2.47 3.95 -14.34
CA VAL A 121 -1.09 3.58 -14.67
C VAL A 121 -0.16 4.26 -13.66
N ASP A 122 0.02 3.63 -12.51
CA ASP A 122 0.70 4.20 -11.34
C ASP A 122 2.20 3.88 -11.25
N ASN A 123 2.70 2.97 -12.09
CA ASN A 123 4.08 2.47 -12.04
C ASN A 123 5.01 3.17 -13.05
N ILE A 124 4.50 3.68 -14.18
CA ILE A 124 5.23 4.38 -15.24
C ILE A 124 4.45 5.63 -15.67
N SER A 125 5.12 6.58 -16.32
CA SER A 125 4.44 7.76 -16.87
C SER A 125 3.54 7.40 -18.06
N LEU A 126 2.55 8.24 -18.36
CA LEU A 126 1.69 8.04 -19.53
C LEU A 126 2.47 8.09 -20.86
N GLU A 127 3.56 8.86 -20.94
CA GLU A 127 4.49 8.86 -22.06
C GLU A 127 5.18 7.50 -22.23
N GLU A 128 5.73 6.95 -21.14
CA GLU A 128 6.36 5.63 -21.14
C GLU A 128 5.34 4.55 -21.48
N PHE A 129 4.13 4.62 -20.93
CA PHE A 129 3.04 3.69 -21.23
C PHE A 129 2.65 3.74 -22.72
N ALA A 130 2.48 4.92 -23.29
CA ALA A 130 2.19 5.07 -24.71
C ALA A 130 3.32 4.50 -25.59
N ALA A 131 4.58 4.67 -25.17
CA ALA A 131 5.76 4.19 -25.89
C ALA A 131 5.84 2.65 -25.96
N LEU A 132 5.23 1.93 -25.00
CA LEU A 132 5.09 0.46 -25.07
C LEU A 132 4.20 0.02 -26.24
N TYR A 133 3.32 0.90 -26.73
CA TYR A 133 2.33 0.60 -27.76
C TYR A 133 2.44 1.58 -28.94
N PRO A 134 3.56 1.55 -29.69
CA PRO A 134 3.87 2.56 -30.71
C PRO A 134 2.89 2.57 -31.90
N ASN A 135 2.13 1.48 -32.08
CA ASN A 135 1.14 1.34 -33.15
C ASN A 135 -0.25 1.88 -32.78
N ILE A 136 -0.46 2.29 -31.51
CA ILE A 136 -1.74 2.83 -31.05
C ILE A 136 -1.83 4.32 -31.38
N LYS A 137 -2.97 4.71 -31.95
CA LYS A 137 -3.29 6.12 -32.15
C LYS A 137 -3.83 6.75 -30.88
N TRP A 138 -2.91 7.20 -30.04
CA TRP A 138 -3.20 7.91 -28.80
C TRP A 138 -3.75 9.33 -29.02
N ASP A 139 -4.69 9.74 -28.19
CA ASP A 139 -5.15 11.12 -28.04
C ASP A 139 -4.46 11.76 -26.81
N TRP A 140 -3.65 12.77 -27.09
CA TRP A 140 -2.81 13.49 -26.13
C TRP A 140 -3.40 14.82 -25.67
N SER A 141 -4.64 15.14 -26.06
CA SER A 141 -5.23 16.47 -25.86
C SER A 141 -5.33 16.90 -24.40
N ALA A 142 -5.40 15.95 -23.47
CA ALA A 142 -5.49 16.22 -22.03
C ALA A 142 -4.14 16.13 -21.28
N MET A 143 -3.03 15.90 -21.98
CA MET A 143 -1.71 15.71 -21.36
C MET A 143 -1.10 17.00 -20.79
N GLY A 144 -1.62 18.16 -21.20
CA GLY A 144 -1.21 19.46 -20.66
C GLY A 144 -1.89 19.85 -19.34
N LYS A 145 -2.81 19.05 -18.81
CA LYS A 145 -3.42 19.31 -17.50
C LYS A 145 -2.37 19.15 -16.39
N SER A 146 -2.30 20.10 -15.47
CA SER A 146 -1.38 20.03 -14.32
C SER A 146 -1.82 19.02 -13.27
N VAL A 147 -3.12 18.68 -13.26
CA VAL A 147 -3.76 17.73 -12.34
C VAL A 147 -4.62 16.77 -13.16
N ASN A 148 -4.52 15.48 -12.87
CA ASN A 148 -5.25 14.40 -13.55
C ASN A 148 -5.22 14.51 -15.07
N ARG A 149 -4.01 14.60 -15.62
CA ARG A 149 -3.77 14.44 -17.05
C ARG A 149 -4.15 13.03 -17.48
N ASP A 150 -4.72 12.93 -18.67
CA ASP A 150 -5.15 11.65 -19.22
C ASP A 150 -4.62 11.44 -20.64
N LEU A 151 -4.26 10.18 -20.91
CA LEU A 151 -3.96 9.64 -22.22
C LEU A 151 -5.15 8.81 -22.67
N LYS A 152 -5.64 9.00 -23.90
CA LYS A 152 -6.89 8.36 -24.34
C LYS A 152 -6.73 7.54 -25.61
N VAL A 153 -7.46 6.45 -25.71
CA VAL A 153 -7.66 5.67 -26.94
C VAL A 153 -9.15 5.50 -27.22
N ASN A 154 -9.56 5.54 -28.50
CA ASN A 154 -10.97 5.51 -28.91
C ASN A 154 -11.28 4.22 -29.68
N PHE A 155 -12.44 3.60 -29.38
CA PHE A 155 -12.86 2.31 -29.96
C PHE A 155 -14.20 2.38 -30.71
N GLY A 156 -14.52 3.52 -31.33
CA GLY A 156 -15.69 3.64 -32.20
C GLY A 156 -17.02 3.50 -31.45
N GLY A 157 -17.26 4.39 -30.48
CA GLY A 157 -18.50 4.42 -29.69
C GLY A 157 -18.23 4.68 -28.20
N PHE A 158 -17.04 4.29 -27.74
CA PHE A 158 -16.55 4.55 -26.39
C PHE A 158 -15.03 4.83 -26.43
N SER A 159 -14.48 5.24 -25.30
CA SER A 159 -13.04 5.41 -25.12
C SER A 159 -12.54 4.73 -23.84
N VAL A 160 -11.24 4.47 -23.79
CA VAL A 160 -10.54 4.12 -22.56
C VAL A 160 -9.51 5.21 -22.33
N LYS A 161 -9.44 5.72 -21.10
CA LYS A 161 -8.41 6.68 -20.71
C LYS A 161 -7.51 6.09 -19.65
N PHE A 162 -6.32 6.67 -19.55
CA PHE A 162 -5.27 6.29 -18.63
C PHE A 162 -4.79 7.53 -17.90
N HIS A 163 -4.72 7.43 -16.59
CA HIS A 163 -4.19 8.46 -15.70
C HIS A 163 -3.26 7.84 -14.66
N GLU A 164 -2.43 8.65 -14.01
CA GLU A 164 -1.34 8.13 -13.16
C GLU A 164 -1.75 7.89 -11.70
N ARG A 165 -2.99 8.26 -11.34
CA ARG A 165 -3.50 8.20 -9.96
C ARG A 165 -5.01 7.94 -9.98
N PRO A 166 -5.55 7.23 -8.97
CA PRO A 166 -6.99 7.07 -8.82
C PRO A 166 -7.71 8.43 -8.74
N LEU A 167 -8.91 8.52 -9.32
CA LEU A 167 -9.69 9.77 -9.34
C LEU A 167 -10.04 10.25 -7.94
N GLU A 168 -10.27 9.34 -7.00
CA GLU A 168 -10.49 9.68 -5.57
C GLU A 168 -9.33 10.48 -4.98
N VAL A 169 -8.09 10.03 -5.22
CA VAL A 169 -6.88 10.71 -4.74
C VAL A 169 -6.76 12.09 -5.40
N VAL A 170 -7.06 12.20 -6.69
CA VAL A 170 -7.07 13.48 -7.40
C VAL A 170 -8.07 14.45 -6.76
N ILE A 171 -9.29 13.99 -6.49
CA ILE A 171 -10.36 14.79 -5.90
C ILE A 171 -9.97 15.27 -4.50
N GLU A 172 -9.37 14.40 -3.68
CA GLU A 172 -8.85 14.76 -2.36
C GLU A 172 -7.78 15.86 -2.46
N MET A 173 -6.79 15.69 -3.35
CA MET A 173 -5.75 16.70 -3.60
C MET A 173 -6.34 18.05 -4.04
N GLU A 174 -7.36 18.06 -4.89
CA GLU A 174 -8.03 19.28 -5.34
C GLU A 174 -8.81 19.96 -4.22
N LYS A 175 -9.45 19.19 -3.32
CA LYS A 175 -10.14 19.72 -2.14
C LYS A 175 -9.15 20.34 -1.16
N GLU A 176 -8.03 19.68 -0.89
CA GLU A 176 -6.95 20.20 -0.04
C GLU A 176 -6.30 21.46 -0.65
N GLY A 177 -6.03 21.46 -1.95
CA GLY A 177 -5.51 22.63 -2.65
C GLY A 177 -6.47 23.84 -2.63
N LYS A 178 -7.79 23.60 -2.64
CA LYS A 178 -8.81 24.64 -2.47
C LYS A 178 -8.95 25.15 -1.04
N LEU A 179 -8.69 24.31 -0.02
CA LEU A 179 -8.58 24.74 1.38
C LEU A 179 -7.42 25.72 1.60
N TYR A 180 -6.36 25.62 0.79
CA TYR A 180 -5.22 26.56 0.80
C TYR A 180 -5.33 27.73 -0.19
N SER A 181 -6.32 27.74 -1.10
CA SER A 181 -6.61 28.89 -1.94
C SER A 181 -7.49 29.89 -1.18
N LYS A 182 -6.90 31.04 -0.83
CA LYS A 182 -7.50 32.23 -0.18
C LYS A 182 -9.02 32.37 -0.42
N ASP A 183 -9.78 32.16 0.65
CA ASP A 183 -10.88 33.03 1.12
C ASP A 183 -11.87 32.24 1.97
N HIS A 184 -11.55 31.81 3.19
CA HIS A 184 -12.58 31.52 4.20
C HIS A 184 -12.17 32.10 5.56
N LYS A 185 -12.94 33.12 5.97
CA LYS A 185 -12.91 33.72 7.30
C LYS A 185 -13.37 32.69 8.33
N ALA A 186 -12.72 32.70 9.49
CA ALA A 186 -13.03 31.88 10.65
C ALA A 186 -14.53 31.95 11.04
N PRO A 187 -15.14 30.85 11.52
CA PRO A 187 -16.49 30.92 12.08
C PRO A 187 -16.46 31.64 13.42
N SER A 188 -17.18 32.75 13.50
CA SER A 188 -17.52 33.45 14.73
C SER A 188 -18.62 32.70 15.48
N THR A 189 -18.38 32.45 16.76
CA THR A 189 -19.33 32.38 17.90
C THR A 189 -20.80 32.04 17.61
N LEU A 190 -21.31 30.98 18.24
CA LEU A 190 -22.68 30.96 18.76
C LEU A 190 -22.74 30.14 20.07
N SER A 191 -22.94 30.90 21.14
CA SER A 191 -23.41 30.49 22.46
C SER A 191 -24.80 29.87 22.42
N GLY A 192 -25.02 28.81 23.19
CA GLY A 192 -26.35 28.24 23.41
C GLY A 192 -26.32 27.15 24.49
N PHE A 193 -26.25 27.58 25.75
CA PHE A 193 -26.57 26.73 26.90
C PHE A 193 -28.07 26.42 26.91
N VAL A 194 -28.44 25.16 27.07
CA VAL A 194 -29.73 24.75 27.63
C VAL A 194 -29.45 23.68 28.68
N GLU A 195 -29.71 24.03 29.95
CA GLU A 195 -29.78 23.12 31.08
C GLU A 195 -30.95 22.15 30.88
N MET A 196 -30.73 20.87 31.17
CA MET A 196 -31.80 19.94 31.53
C MET A 196 -31.37 19.06 32.70
N GLU A 197 -32.34 18.88 33.59
CA GLU A 197 -32.27 18.45 34.98
C GLU A 197 -31.81 17.00 35.18
N THR A 198 -31.20 16.78 36.35
CA THR A 198 -30.83 15.46 36.91
C THR A 198 -32.03 14.70 37.45
N PRO A 199 -32.04 13.36 37.37
CA PRO A 199 -32.68 12.53 38.39
C PRO A 199 -31.67 11.67 39.18
N ASP A 200 -32.03 11.45 40.43
CA ASP A 200 -31.29 10.80 41.51
C ASP A 200 -30.96 9.30 41.35
N ASP A 201 -29.86 8.98 42.03
CA ASP A 201 -29.31 7.76 42.65
C ASP A 201 -29.97 6.36 42.55
N ASN A 202 -29.06 5.37 42.58
CA ASN A 202 -29.15 3.92 42.85
C ASN A 202 -29.70 2.96 41.78
N THR A 203 -28.79 2.28 41.07
CA THR A 203 -28.55 0.82 41.26
C THR A 203 -27.31 0.29 40.51
N MET A 204 -26.44 -0.37 41.27
CA MET A 204 -25.51 -1.49 40.95
C MET A 204 -25.03 -1.75 39.50
N GLY A 205 -23.70 -1.82 39.38
CA GLY A 205 -22.99 -2.76 38.50
C GLY A 205 -22.47 -2.17 37.19
N SER A 206 -21.25 -1.62 37.21
CA SER A 206 -20.55 -1.22 35.99
C SER A 206 -20.15 -2.45 35.15
N VAL A 207 -20.98 -2.81 34.17
CA VAL A 207 -20.51 -3.55 33.00
C VAL A 207 -19.83 -2.51 32.12
N LEU A 208 -18.49 -2.56 32.06
CA LEU A 208 -17.75 -1.87 31.01
C LEU A 208 -18.21 -2.48 29.68
N GLU A 209 -18.93 -1.73 28.85
CA GLU A 209 -19.16 -2.10 27.45
C GLU A 209 -17.79 -2.30 26.80
N GLN A 210 -17.40 -3.56 26.59
CA GLN A 210 -16.21 -3.88 25.82
C GLN A 210 -16.50 -3.51 24.37
N THR A 211 -15.77 -2.52 23.85
CA THR A 211 -15.82 -2.18 22.44
C THR A 211 -15.30 -3.38 21.65
N THR A 212 -16.16 -4.04 20.87
CA THR A 212 -15.81 -5.16 20.00
C THR A 212 -15.53 -4.64 18.60
N LEU A 213 -14.42 -5.08 18.00
CA LEU A 213 -14.08 -4.75 16.61
C LEU A 213 -14.50 -5.92 15.74
N GLU A 214 -15.65 -5.86 15.09
CA GLU A 214 -16.17 -7.00 14.33
C GLU A 214 -15.40 -7.23 13.02
N LYS A 215 -14.89 -6.15 12.39
CA LYS A 215 -14.14 -6.20 11.14
C LYS A 215 -12.80 -5.48 11.24
N VAL A 216 -11.74 -6.08 10.71
CA VAL A 216 -10.37 -5.56 10.71
C VAL A 216 -9.78 -5.57 9.30
N ARG A 217 -9.32 -4.41 8.83
CA ARG A 217 -8.50 -4.31 7.62
C ARG A 217 -7.03 -4.48 8.00
N LEU A 218 -6.46 -5.65 7.67
CA LEU A 218 -5.05 -5.96 7.90
C LEU A 218 -4.27 -5.74 6.61
N GLY A 219 -3.34 -4.78 6.61
CA GLY A 219 -2.42 -4.55 5.51
C GLY A 219 -1.19 -5.44 5.59
N CYS A 220 -0.82 -6.06 4.47
CA CYS A 220 0.46 -6.76 4.33
C CYS A 220 0.96 -6.70 2.89
N VAL A 221 2.28 -6.86 2.71
CA VAL A 221 2.86 -7.02 1.37
C VAL A 221 2.47 -8.40 0.81
N PRO A 222 2.09 -8.51 -0.48
CA PRO A 222 1.72 -9.79 -1.10
C PRO A 222 2.96 -10.65 -1.40
N GLU A 223 3.72 -10.99 -0.36
CA GLU A 223 4.96 -11.76 -0.42
C GLU A 223 4.89 -13.01 0.48
N HIS A 224 5.87 -13.90 0.32
CA HIS A 224 5.93 -15.21 0.97
C HIS A 224 5.88 -15.13 2.51
N PHE A 225 6.35 -14.04 3.12
CA PHE A 225 6.23 -13.79 4.57
C PHE A 225 4.77 -13.71 5.04
N SER A 226 3.83 -13.25 4.21
CA SER A 226 2.42 -13.08 4.58
C SER A 226 1.60 -14.39 4.50
N SER A 227 2.24 -15.52 4.17
CA SER A 227 1.59 -16.82 4.00
C SER A 227 0.76 -17.26 5.21
N PRO A 228 1.25 -17.15 6.46
CA PRO A 228 0.43 -17.46 7.63
C PRO A 228 -0.87 -16.65 7.69
N ILE A 229 -0.88 -15.36 7.31
CA ILE A 229 -2.11 -14.57 7.37
C ILE A 229 -3.13 -15.04 6.32
N TYR A 230 -2.67 -15.31 5.10
CA TYR A 230 -3.54 -15.82 4.05
C TYR A 230 -4.17 -17.17 4.44
N GLN A 231 -3.40 -18.04 5.08
CA GLN A 231 -3.91 -19.30 5.60
C GLN A 231 -4.85 -19.10 6.79
N ALA A 232 -4.58 -18.14 7.69
CA ALA A 232 -5.43 -17.88 8.85
C ALA A 232 -6.83 -17.43 8.43
N VAL A 233 -6.92 -16.56 7.41
CA VAL A 233 -8.21 -16.16 6.82
C VAL A 233 -8.88 -17.34 6.11
N ALA A 234 -8.15 -18.08 5.27
CA ALA A 234 -8.71 -19.23 4.56
C ALA A 234 -9.20 -20.35 5.48
N ASN A 235 -8.61 -20.48 6.67
CA ASN A 235 -9.00 -21.45 7.69
C ASN A 235 -10.00 -20.87 8.72
N GLU A 236 -10.52 -19.67 8.49
CA GLU A 236 -11.49 -18.98 9.36
C GLU A 236 -11.04 -18.87 10.84
N LEU A 237 -9.73 -18.83 11.11
CA LEU A 237 -9.20 -18.82 12.48
C LEU A 237 -9.57 -17.56 13.25
N PHE A 238 -9.69 -16.43 12.55
CA PHE A 238 -10.12 -15.17 13.16
C PHE A 238 -11.59 -15.23 13.62
N GLY A 239 -12.46 -15.94 12.91
CA GLY A 239 -13.88 -16.08 13.27
C GLY A 239 -14.07 -16.73 14.65
N GLN A 240 -13.13 -17.58 15.09
CA GLN A 240 -13.14 -18.19 16.42
C GLN A 240 -12.96 -17.15 17.56
N HIS A 241 -12.45 -15.98 17.22
CA HIS A 241 -12.29 -14.83 18.12
C HIS A 241 -13.33 -13.72 17.85
N GLY A 242 -14.37 -14.00 17.08
CA GLY A 242 -15.41 -13.02 16.71
C GLY A 242 -14.89 -11.94 15.76
N LEU A 243 -13.91 -12.29 14.92
CA LEU A 243 -13.24 -11.36 14.00
C LEU A 243 -13.46 -11.74 12.54
N ASP A 244 -13.93 -10.76 11.75
CA ASP A 244 -13.79 -10.74 10.30
C ASP A 244 -12.51 -9.98 9.93
N VAL A 245 -11.56 -10.65 9.28
CA VAL A 245 -10.29 -10.04 8.87
C VAL A 245 -10.23 -9.97 7.36
N GLU A 246 -10.22 -8.74 6.84
CA GLU A 246 -10.00 -8.44 5.44
C GLU A 246 -8.51 -8.14 5.20
N ILE A 247 -7.87 -8.93 4.34
CA ILE A 247 -6.48 -8.69 3.96
C ILE A 247 -6.43 -7.64 2.85
N ILE A 248 -5.76 -6.53 3.13
CA ILE A 248 -5.51 -5.47 2.16
C ILE A 248 -4.09 -5.62 1.60
N SER A 249 -4.00 -5.89 0.31
CA SER A 249 -2.72 -6.05 -0.37
C SER A 249 -2.02 -4.70 -0.51
N CYS A 250 -0.82 -4.56 0.06
CA CYS A 250 -0.03 -3.33 0.05
C CYS A 250 1.32 -3.55 -0.68
N PRO A 251 1.33 -3.59 -2.03
CA PRO A 251 2.54 -3.88 -2.83
C PRO A 251 3.59 -2.78 -2.74
N GLY A 252 3.19 -1.55 -2.39
CA GLY A 252 4.09 -0.46 -2.08
C GLY A 252 4.90 -0.75 -0.81
N GLY A 253 4.44 -1.57 0.12
CA GLY A 253 5.19 -1.94 1.33
C GLY A 253 5.03 -0.98 2.49
N THR A 254 6.02 -0.90 3.40
CA THR A 254 5.88 -0.20 4.68
C THR A 254 5.41 1.24 4.59
N GLY A 255 5.97 2.05 3.67
CA GLY A 255 5.53 3.44 3.52
C GLY A 255 4.06 3.59 3.08
N GLU A 256 3.55 2.67 2.25
CA GLU A 256 2.13 2.65 1.86
C GLU A 256 1.26 2.30 3.08
N MET A 257 1.61 1.23 3.79
CA MET A 257 0.88 0.81 4.99
C MET A 257 0.89 1.86 6.10
N VAL A 258 2.02 2.56 6.30
CA VAL A 258 2.11 3.69 7.24
C VAL A 258 1.13 4.79 6.86
N ASN A 259 1.07 5.17 5.58
CA ASN A 259 0.11 6.16 5.11
C ASN A 259 -1.33 5.69 5.37
N MET A 260 -1.64 4.44 5.02
CA MET A 260 -2.98 3.88 5.19
C MET A 260 -3.38 3.72 6.67
N LEU A 261 -2.45 3.43 7.57
CA LEU A 261 -2.70 3.47 9.03
C LEU A 261 -3.04 4.90 9.47
N ASN A 262 -2.28 5.89 9.01
CA ASN A 262 -2.46 7.29 9.38
C ASN A 262 -3.76 7.89 8.84
N THR A 263 -4.22 7.46 7.66
CA THR A 263 -5.47 7.91 7.04
C THR A 263 -6.69 7.06 7.42
N GLY A 264 -6.51 6.04 8.27
CA GLY A 264 -7.59 5.16 8.70
C GLY A 264 -8.10 4.21 7.62
N GLN A 265 -7.33 3.97 6.56
CA GLN A 265 -7.59 2.95 5.53
C GLN A 265 -7.23 1.53 6.00
N LEU A 266 -6.30 1.41 6.95
CA LEU A 266 -5.98 0.16 7.66
C LEU A 266 -6.31 0.27 9.14
N ASP A 267 -6.59 -0.88 9.75
CA ASP A 267 -6.75 -1.01 11.20
C ASP A 267 -5.50 -1.64 11.83
N VAL A 268 -4.89 -2.61 11.12
CA VAL A 268 -3.65 -3.30 11.49
C VAL A 268 -2.72 -3.39 10.28
N ALA A 269 -1.40 -3.37 10.47
CA ALA A 269 -0.43 -3.63 9.41
C ALA A 269 0.72 -4.54 9.85
N ILE A 270 1.23 -5.32 8.90
CA ILE A 270 2.47 -6.09 9.01
C ILE A 270 3.52 -5.41 8.14
N ALA A 271 4.51 -4.78 8.76
CA ALA A 271 5.47 -3.97 8.02
C ALA A 271 6.88 -4.03 8.63
N LEU A 272 7.88 -3.62 7.84
CA LEU A 272 9.29 -3.62 8.26
C LEU A 272 9.49 -2.83 9.54
N THR A 273 10.25 -3.42 10.45
CA THR A 273 10.54 -2.87 11.79
C THR A 273 11.05 -1.44 11.73
N GLU A 274 12.09 -1.19 10.93
CA GLU A 274 12.73 0.11 10.84
C GLU A 274 11.82 1.19 10.27
N GLY A 275 10.94 0.84 9.33
CA GLY A 275 10.00 1.79 8.74
C GLY A 275 8.89 2.20 9.72
N LEU A 276 8.36 1.24 10.50
CA LEU A 276 7.38 1.53 11.54
C LEU A 276 8.00 2.37 12.67
N VAL A 277 9.20 2.00 13.14
CA VAL A 277 9.91 2.74 14.19
C VAL A 277 10.25 4.16 13.72
N ALA A 278 10.80 4.32 12.51
CA ALA A 278 11.10 5.64 11.95
C ALA A 278 9.84 6.51 11.85
N SER A 279 8.72 5.96 11.37
CA SER A 279 7.46 6.70 11.25
C SER A 279 6.94 7.16 12.62
N LEU A 280 6.90 6.27 13.61
CA LEU A 280 6.43 6.59 14.96
C LEU A 280 7.25 7.69 15.62
N VAL A 281 8.56 7.71 15.38
CA VAL A 281 9.42 8.75 15.95
C VAL A 281 9.37 10.05 15.14
N ASN A 282 9.27 9.99 13.81
CA ASN A 282 9.40 11.15 12.93
C ASN A 282 8.11 11.90 12.64
N THR A 283 6.95 11.27 12.79
CA THR A 283 5.65 11.83 12.41
C THR A 283 4.68 11.80 13.58
N ASP A 284 3.54 12.50 13.46
CA ASP A 284 2.40 12.31 14.36
C ASP A 284 1.63 11.05 13.96
N ALA A 285 2.31 9.91 14.01
CA ALA A 285 1.79 8.62 13.59
C ALA A 285 0.55 8.21 14.40
N GLN A 286 -0.52 7.86 13.68
CA GLN A 286 -1.80 7.43 14.27
C GLN A 286 -1.85 5.91 14.41
N PHE A 287 -0.81 5.32 14.99
CA PHE A 287 -0.73 3.90 15.31
C PHE A 287 0.26 3.62 16.45
N ARG A 288 0.29 2.38 16.94
CA ARG A 288 1.28 1.87 17.90
C ARG A 288 1.72 0.46 17.51
N LEU A 289 2.94 0.08 17.91
CA LEU A 289 3.42 -1.28 17.81
C LEU A 289 2.67 -2.18 18.79
N ILE A 290 2.24 -3.35 18.32
CA ILE A 290 1.45 -4.31 19.11
C ILE A 290 2.06 -5.71 19.20
N GLY A 291 3.14 -5.97 18.44
CA GLY A 291 3.70 -7.31 18.37
C GLY A 291 4.78 -7.50 17.30
N THR A 292 5.38 -8.68 17.28
CA THR A 292 6.32 -9.14 16.26
C THR A 292 5.59 -10.11 15.32
N TYR A 293 5.83 -10.01 14.01
CA TYR A 293 5.30 -10.96 13.03
C TYR A 293 6.35 -11.97 12.58
N VAL A 294 7.55 -11.51 12.18
CA VAL A 294 8.66 -12.39 11.77
C VAL A 294 9.87 -12.04 12.62
N SER A 295 10.34 -12.99 13.42
CA SER A 295 11.41 -12.79 14.40
C SER A 295 12.80 -12.85 13.75
N THR A 296 12.97 -13.63 12.68
CA THR A 296 14.23 -13.64 11.95
C THR A 296 14.46 -12.28 11.30
N PRO A 297 15.66 -11.70 11.44
CA PRO A 297 16.08 -10.56 10.64
C PRO A 297 15.99 -10.75 9.13
N LEU A 298 15.59 -9.69 8.41
CA LEU A 298 15.53 -9.72 6.95
C LEU A 298 16.94 -9.57 6.36
N THR A 299 17.33 -10.48 5.47
CA THR A 299 18.61 -10.37 4.76
C THR A 299 18.43 -9.58 3.47
N TRP A 300 19.19 -8.50 3.35
CA TRP A 300 19.21 -7.63 2.18
C TRP A 300 20.44 -7.92 1.34
N SER A 301 20.25 -8.22 0.07
CA SER A 301 21.35 -8.37 -0.88
C SER A 301 21.78 -7.03 -1.43
N ILE A 302 23.10 -6.85 -1.55
CA ILE A 302 23.73 -5.66 -2.10
C ILE A 302 24.04 -5.94 -3.57
N ALA A 303 23.28 -5.30 -4.46
CA ALA A 303 23.41 -5.44 -5.90
C ALA A 303 24.29 -4.33 -6.46
N THR A 304 25.22 -4.69 -7.35
CA THR A 304 26.08 -3.75 -8.10
C THR A 304 26.15 -4.13 -9.57
N SER A 305 26.77 -3.29 -10.40
CA SER A 305 26.95 -3.59 -11.82
C SER A 305 27.99 -4.72 -12.03
N PRO A 306 27.72 -5.71 -12.90
CA PRO A 306 28.67 -6.76 -13.24
C PRO A 306 29.90 -6.27 -14.02
N ASN A 307 29.86 -5.02 -14.51
CA ASN A 307 30.97 -4.39 -15.20
C ASN A 307 31.47 -3.13 -14.47
N GLY A 308 31.01 -2.91 -13.23
CA GLY A 308 31.33 -1.73 -12.45
C GLY A 308 32.62 -1.86 -11.61
N PRO A 309 32.95 -0.84 -10.80
CA PRO A 309 34.13 -0.83 -9.94
C PRO A 309 34.23 -2.00 -8.96
N HIS A 310 33.09 -2.61 -8.59
CA HIS A 310 33.02 -3.72 -7.63
C HIS A 310 33.01 -5.10 -8.28
N ALA A 311 33.00 -5.20 -9.62
CA ALA A 311 32.85 -6.47 -10.35
C ALA A 311 33.92 -7.52 -10.06
N SER A 312 35.12 -7.09 -9.64
CA SER A 312 36.23 -7.98 -9.26
C SER A 312 36.13 -8.53 -7.84
N THR A 313 35.22 -7.98 -7.02
CA THR A 313 34.97 -8.50 -5.66
C THR A 313 34.30 -9.87 -5.79
N PRO A 314 34.71 -10.90 -5.02
CA PRO A 314 34.04 -12.18 -5.06
C PRO A 314 32.54 -12.05 -4.73
N ARG A 315 31.69 -12.77 -5.46
CA ARG A 315 30.25 -12.78 -5.20
C ARG A 315 29.99 -13.22 -3.76
N GLU A 316 29.04 -12.58 -3.10
CA GLU A 316 28.65 -12.86 -1.71
C GLU A 316 29.81 -12.71 -0.71
N SER A 317 30.72 -11.77 -0.94
CA SER A 317 31.82 -11.50 -0.02
C SER A 317 31.28 -11.13 1.37
N PRO A 318 31.76 -11.75 2.46
CA PRO A 318 31.17 -11.57 3.79
C PRO A 318 31.65 -10.29 4.47
N GLY A 319 30.75 -9.69 5.26
CA GLY A 319 31.07 -8.63 6.20
C GLY A 319 31.44 -7.30 5.56
N PRO A 320 31.75 -6.29 6.40
CA PRO A 320 31.73 -4.91 5.98
C PRO A 320 32.83 -4.47 5.01
N GLU A 321 33.94 -5.22 4.93
CA GLU A 321 34.97 -4.96 3.94
C GLU A 321 34.47 -5.12 2.49
N ALA A 322 33.43 -5.93 2.25
CA ALA A 322 32.86 -6.15 0.93
C ALA A 322 32.22 -4.89 0.32
N TRP A 323 31.59 -4.05 1.15
CA TRP A 323 30.88 -2.85 0.71
C TRP A 323 31.58 -1.55 1.08
N LYS A 324 32.80 -1.62 1.62
CA LYS A 324 33.61 -0.44 1.95
C LYS A 324 33.79 0.51 0.76
N GLY A 325 33.87 -0.04 -0.45
CA GLY A 325 33.97 0.74 -1.67
C GLY A 325 32.70 1.51 -2.07
N LEU A 326 31.56 1.31 -1.38
CA LEU A 326 30.31 2.02 -1.62
C LEU A 326 30.22 3.38 -0.90
N GLN A 327 31.25 3.78 -0.13
CA GLN A 327 31.23 5.07 0.56
C GLN A 327 31.13 6.23 -0.45
N ASN A 328 30.16 7.13 -0.24
CA ASN A 328 29.81 8.25 -1.12
C ASN A 328 29.22 7.86 -2.49
N CYS A 329 28.85 6.59 -2.70
CA CYS A 329 28.20 6.15 -3.93
C CYS A 329 26.73 6.59 -4.03
N LYS A 330 26.19 6.53 -5.25
CA LYS A 330 24.76 6.69 -5.54
C LYS A 330 24.04 5.38 -5.24
N ILE A 331 23.22 5.38 -4.20
CA ILE A 331 22.40 4.22 -3.81
C ILE A 331 20.98 4.39 -4.32
N GLY A 332 20.51 3.40 -5.08
CA GLY A 332 19.13 3.31 -5.50
C GLY A 332 18.19 2.96 -4.37
N ILE A 333 17.08 3.68 -4.27
CA ILE A 333 16.00 3.42 -3.30
C ILE A 333 14.67 3.30 -4.03
N SER A 334 13.72 2.54 -3.50
CA SER A 334 12.36 2.60 -4.04
C SER A 334 11.76 3.99 -3.82
N ARG A 335 11.88 4.50 -2.61
CA ARG A 335 11.44 5.83 -2.18
C ARG A 335 12.10 6.20 -0.85
N PHE A 336 12.06 7.47 -0.49
CA PHE A 336 12.53 7.90 0.83
C PHE A 336 11.74 7.23 1.95
N GLY A 337 12.43 6.79 3.00
CA GLY A 337 11.86 6.10 4.15
C GLY A 337 11.56 4.60 3.94
N SER A 338 11.83 4.03 2.77
CA SER A 338 11.74 2.57 2.57
C SER A 338 12.88 1.82 3.26
N GLY A 339 12.77 0.49 3.39
CA GLY A 339 13.90 -0.35 3.81
C GLY A 339 15.13 -0.16 2.90
N SER A 340 14.95 -0.03 1.58
CA SER A 340 16.07 0.26 0.66
C SER A 340 16.73 1.62 0.89
N HIS A 341 16.05 2.57 1.56
CA HIS A 341 16.66 3.82 2.03
C HIS A 341 17.31 3.68 3.41
N ILE A 342 16.70 2.92 4.33
CA ILE A 342 17.16 2.82 5.72
C ILE A 342 18.33 1.85 5.88
N ILE A 343 18.29 0.68 5.24
CA ILE A 343 19.31 -0.37 5.41
C ILE A 343 20.72 0.07 4.97
N PRO A 344 20.91 0.89 3.93
CA PRO A 344 22.21 1.50 3.64
C PRO A 344 22.83 2.22 4.85
N TYR A 345 22.05 2.86 5.72
CA TYR A 345 22.63 3.48 6.92
C TYR A 345 23.09 2.46 7.96
N VAL A 346 22.46 1.28 8.04
CA VAL A 346 22.96 0.17 8.87
C VAL A 346 24.32 -0.29 8.36
N MET A 347 24.45 -0.39 7.03
CA MET A 347 25.72 -0.70 6.35
C MET A 347 26.81 0.34 6.65
N ALA A 348 26.43 1.61 6.72
CA ALA A 348 27.32 2.71 7.11
C ALA A 348 27.71 2.70 8.61
N ASP A 349 26.79 2.35 9.54
CA ASP A 349 27.10 2.26 10.98
C ASP A 349 28.15 1.17 11.26
N GLU A 350 28.11 0.03 10.54
CA GLU A 350 29.11 -1.05 10.69
C GLU A 350 30.54 -0.61 10.35
N LEU A 351 30.70 0.42 9.53
CA LEU A 351 31.99 0.99 9.13
C LEU A 351 32.27 2.36 9.78
N GLY A 352 31.39 2.83 10.68
CA GLY A 352 31.55 4.12 11.37
C GLY A 352 31.40 5.34 10.45
N TRP A 353 30.65 5.24 9.35
CA TRP A 353 30.53 6.33 8.36
C TRP A 353 29.51 7.41 8.71
N LEU A 354 28.82 7.29 9.85
CA LEU A 354 27.75 8.21 10.24
C LEU A 354 28.26 9.46 10.98
N GLU A 355 29.57 9.68 11.04
CA GLU A 355 30.19 10.84 11.68
C GLU A 355 30.33 12.00 10.67
N GLU A 356 29.52 13.04 10.85
CA GLU A 356 29.52 14.38 10.21
C GLU A 356 29.14 14.53 8.72
N LYS A 357 29.11 13.46 7.91
CA LYS A 357 28.70 13.55 6.49
C LYS A 357 27.73 12.47 6.06
N GLU A 358 26.86 12.83 5.11
CA GLU A 358 25.97 11.88 4.46
C GLU A 358 26.79 10.79 3.74
N PRO A 359 26.65 9.50 4.09
CA PRO A 359 27.51 8.42 3.58
C PRO A 359 27.18 8.02 2.14
N PHE A 360 26.00 8.35 1.63
CA PHE A 360 25.52 7.99 0.30
C PHE A 360 24.73 9.13 -0.35
N SER A 361 24.60 9.12 -1.67
CA SER A 361 23.58 9.92 -2.37
C SER A 361 22.45 9.01 -2.81
N PHE A 362 21.20 9.34 -2.48
CA PHE A 362 20.07 8.46 -2.79
C PHE A 362 19.33 8.86 -4.07
N VAL A 363 18.97 7.88 -4.90
CA VAL A 363 18.20 8.07 -6.14
C VAL A 363 16.91 7.23 -6.09
N PRO A 364 15.72 7.85 -6.01
CA PRO A 364 14.44 7.14 -6.04
C PRO A 364 14.15 6.54 -7.43
N LEU A 365 13.99 5.22 -7.51
CA LEU A 365 13.71 4.47 -8.74
C LEU A 365 12.48 3.56 -8.62
N LYS A 366 11.57 3.89 -7.69
CA LYS A 366 10.23 3.29 -7.48
C LYS A 366 10.23 1.82 -7.04
N ASN A 367 10.73 0.89 -7.86
CA ASN A 367 10.62 -0.56 -7.67
C ASN A 367 11.91 -1.27 -8.09
N ILE A 368 11.98 -2.59 -7.86
CA ILE A 368 13.16 -3.40 -8.16
C ILE A 368 13.60 -3.33 -9.63
N HIS A 369 12.67 -3.22 -10.58
CA HIS A 369 13.02 -3.10 -12.00
C HIS A 369 13.70 -1.77 -12.30
N GLY A 370 13.20 -0.66 -11.74
CA GLY A 370 13.86 0.63 -11.84
C GLY A 370 15.26 0.62 -11.22
N LEU A 371 15.42 -0.06 -10.08
CA LEU A 371 16.73 -0.24 -9.44
C LEU A 371 17.70 -1.08 -10.29
N VAL A 372 17.22 -2.17 -10.91
CA VAL A 372 18.03 -3.01 -11.80
C VAL A 372 18.51 -2.21 -13.02
N GLU A 373 17.60 -1.47 -13.69
CA GLU A 373 17.97 -0.65 -14.84
C GLU A 373 18.91 0.49 -14.43
N GLY A 374 18.68 1.13 -13.29
CA GLY A 374 19.54 2.18 -12.77
C GLY A 374 20.98 1.71 -12.49
N VAL A 375 21.18 0.45 -12.11
CA VAL A 375 22.53 -0.13 -11.99
C VAL A 375 23.12 -0.43 -13.37
N ARG A 376 22.30 -0.89 -14.33
CA ARG A 376 22.75 -1.23 -15.67
C ARG A 376 23.17 -0.02 -16.49
N ASP A 377 22.45 1.10 -16.37
CA ASP A 377 22.71 2.33 -17.13
C ASP A 377 23.67 3.30 -16.41
N GLY A 378 24.06 3.01 -15.17
CA GLY A 378 24.98 3.81 -14.36
C GLY A 378 24.32 5.00 -13.64
N THR A 379 22.99 5.08 -13.63
CA THR A 379 22.24 6.04 -12.82
C THR A 379 22.59 5.89 -11.33
N ILE A 380 22.74 4.66 -10.85
CA ILE A 380 23.16 4.32 -9.48
C ILE A 380 24.31 3.31 -9.50
N ASP A 381 25.07 3.28 -8.42
CA ASP A 381 26.21 2.38 -8.26
C ASP A 381 25.80 1.05 -7.59
N ALA A 382 24.82 1.12 -6.68
CA ALA A 382 24.30 -0.04 -5.98
C ALA A 382 22.85 0.16 -5.52
N PHE A 383 22.16 -0.93 -5.18
CA PHE A 383 20.94 -0.88 -4.38
C PHE A 383 20.87 -2.09 -3.44
N LEU A 384 20.00 -2.00 -2.44
CA LEU A 384 19.72 -3.09 -1.51
C LEU A 384 18.26 -3.52 -1.65
N TRP A 385 18.04 -4.84 -1.73
CA TRP A 385 16.70 -5.43 -1.80
C TRP A 385 16.67 -6.83 -1.15
N GLU A 386 15.48 -7.39 -0.96
CA GLU A 386 15.32 -8.75 -0.41
C GLU A 386 16.04 -9.79 -1.29
N ARG A 387 16.76 -10.71 -0.64
CA ARG A 387 17.70 -11.65 -1.25
C ARG A 387 17.06 -12.55 -2.31
N ILE A 388 15.94 -13.17 -2.00
CA ILE A 388 15.27 -14.12 -2.91
C ILE A 388 14.72 -13.39 -4.13
N MET A 389 14.08 -12.23 -3.91
CA MET A 389 13.55 -11.39 -4.98
C MET A 389 14.63 -10.86 -5.91
N THR A 390 15.87 -10.71 -5.42
CA THR A 390 17.01 -10.23 -6.24
C THR A 390 17.76 -11.36 -6.94
N LYS A 391 17.66 -12.60 -6.42
CA LYS A 391 18.39 -13.78 -6.91
C LYS A 391 18.28 -14.01 -8.43
N PRO A 392 17.10 -13.89 -9.09
CA PRO A 392 17.00 -14.08 -10.54
C PRO A 392 17.89 -13.15 -11.37
N PHE A 393 18.15 -11.94 -10.88
CA PHE A 393 19.03 -10.98 -11.55
C PHE A 393 20.51 -11.33 -11.39
N TYR A 394 20.88 -12.02 -10.30
CA TYR A 394 22.23 -12.55 -10.12
C TYR A 394 22.46 -13.82 -10.92
N ASP A 395 21.46 -14.70 -11.00
CA ASP A 395 21.54 -15.94 -11.77
C ASP A 395 21.64 -15.66 -13.28
N SER A 396 20.91 -14.64 -13.76
CA SER A 396 20.99 -14.20 -15.17
C SER A 396 22.27 -13.42 -15.50
N GLY A 397 23.08 -13.05 -14.51
CA GLY A 397 24.24 -12.17 -14.70
C GLY A 397 23.89 -10.70 -14.96
N THR A 398 22.61 -10.32 -14.81
CA THR A 398 22.14 -8.93 -14.94
C THR A 398 22.76 -8.02 -13.89
N LEU A 399 22.94 -8.55 -12.68
CA LEU A 399 23.54 -7.86 -11.55
C LEU A 399 24.70 -8.68 -10.97
N HIS A 400 25.63 -7.99 -10.32
CA HIS A 400 26.65 -8.59 -9.48
C HIS A 400 26.19 -8.61 -8.01
N HIS A 401 26.17 -9.81 -7.42
CA HIS A 401 25.85 -10.00 -6.01
C HIS A 401 27.07 -9.69 -5.16
N LEU A 402 27.22 -8.43 -4.72
CA LEU A 402 28.40 -8.00 -3.98
C LEU A 402 28.48 -8.68 -2.62
N SER A 403 27.42 -8.55 -1.82
CA SER A 403 27.37 -9.03 -0.44
C SER A 403 25.92 -9.07 0.07
N ASN A 404 25.74 -9.35 1.36
CA ASN A 404 24.47 -9.26 2.06
C ASN A 404 24.66 -8.56 3.40
N ILE A 405 23.63 -7.84 3.83
CA ILE A 405 23.54 -7.25 5.17
C ILE A 405 22.23 -7.69 5.83
N THR A 406 22.31 -7.96 7.13
CA THR A 406 21.18 -8.42 7.93
C THR A 406 21.07 -7.51 9.16
N PRO A 407 20.14 -6.54 9.16
CA PRO A 407 19.96 -5.65 10.31
C PRO A 407 19.63 -6.44 11.58
N PRO A 408 20.09 -6.03 12.78
CA PRO A 408 20.01 -6.85 13.99
C PRO A 408 18.64 -6.77 14.69
N TRP A 409 17.54 -6.76 13.95
CA TRP A 409 16.17 -6.71 14.46
C TRP A 409 15.22 -7.60 13.66
N PRO A 410 14.07 -8.01 14.24
CA PRO A 410 13.02 -8.74 13.54
C PRO A 410 12.67 -8.11 12.20
N ALA A 411 12.38 -8.92 11.19
CA ALA A 411 12.05 -8.39 9.87
C ALA A 411 10.75 -7.55 9.90
N PHE A 412 9.70 -8.07 10.54
CA PHE A 412 8.37 -7.47 10.48
C PHE A 412 7.73 -7.36 11.87
N LEU A 413 7.19 -6.18 12.16
CA LEU A 413 6.35 -5.92 13.33
C LEU A 413 4.89 -5.74 12.91
N LEU A 414 4.02 -5.85 13.92
CA LEU A 414 2.60 -5.55 13.83
C LEU A 414 2.34 -4.16 14.43
N ALA A 415 1.57 -3.35 13.71
CA ALA A 415 1.12 -2.03 14.15
C ALA A 415 -0.41 -1.93 14.06
N ALA A 416 -1.02 -1.17 14.97
CA ALA A 416 -2.47 -0.96 15.00
C ALA A 416 -2.85 0.50 15.29
N THR A 417 -3.95 0.93 14.69
CA THR A 417 -4.50 2.29 14.87
C THR A 417 -5.22 2.44 16.22
N PRO A 418 -5.40 3.67 16.74
CA PRO A 418 -6.20 3.91 17.94
C PRO A 418 -7.59 3.27 17.92
N LYS A 419 -8.24 3.25 16.75
CA LYS A 419 -9.54 2.58 16.54
C LYS A 419 -9.43 1.08 16.86
N ALA A 420 -8.41 0.40 16.33
CA ALA A 420 -8.21 -1.02 16.61
C ALA A 420 -7.82 -1.28 18.08
N LEU A 421 -7.01 -0.40 18.66
CA LEU A 421 -6.54 -0.50 20.05
C LEU A 421 -7.68 -0.34 21.07
N ALA A 422 -8.75 0.38 20.74
CA ALA A 422 -9.95 0.47 21.57
C ALA A 422 -10.58 -0.91 21.84
N ALA A 423 -10.46 -1.85 20.90
CA ALA A 423 -10.92 -3.23 21.04
C ALA A 423 -9.79 -4.18 21.47
N THR A 424 -9.11 -3.84 22.57
CA THR A 424 -7.89 -4.53 23.05
C THR A 424 -8.05 -6.05 23.13
N GLN A 425 -9.16 -6.56 23.66
CA GLN A 425 -9.35 -8.00 23.84
C GLN A 425 -9.50 -8.74 22.50
N THR A 426 -10.24 -8.15 21.57
CA THR A 426 -10.38 -8.65 20.21
C THR A 426 -9.03 -8.67 19.50
N LEU A 427 -8.25 -7.59 19.60
CA LEU A 427 -6.92 -7.49 18.99
C LEU A 427 -5.92 -8.50 19.58
N ARG A 428 -6.00 -8.81 20.88
CA ARG A 428 -5.24 -9.91 21.48
C ARG A 428 -5.62 -11.26 20.87
N GLY A 429 -6.92 -11.54 20.70
CA GLY A 429 -7.39 -12.75 20.03
C GLY A 429 -6.91 -12.87 18.57
N MET A 430 -6.85 -11.75 17.85
CA MET A 430 -6.25 -11.70 16.50
C MET A 430 -4.78 -12.15 16.53
N LEU A 431 -3.98 -11.63 17.47
CA LEU A 431 -2.57 -11.97 17.61
C LEU A 431 -2.36 -13.42 18.07
N ASP A 432 -3.26 -13.96 18.89
CA ASP A 432 -3.26 -15.37 19.28
C ASP A 432 -3.53 -16.27 18.05
N ALA A 433 -4.52 -15.92 17.21
CA ALA A 433 -4.80 -16.63 15.95
C ALA A 433 -3.61 -16.57 14.97
N ILE A 434 -2.96 -15.41 14.84
CA ILE A 434 -1.72 -15.26 14.05
C ILE A 434 -0.63 -16.18 14.60
N THR A 435 -0.47 -16.23 15.92
CA THR A 435 0.52 -17.11 16.57
C THR A 435 0.26 -18.57 16.23
N THR A 436 -0.97 -19.04 16.41
CA THR A 436 -1.37 -20.42 16.10
C THR A 436 -1.13 -20.76 14.64
N GLN A 437 -1.53 -19.90 13.71
CA GLN A 437 -1.33 -20.17 12.29
C GLN A 437 0.14 -20.13 11.88
N SER A 438 0.93 -19.21 12.41
CA SER A 438 2.37 -19.15 12.15
C SER A 438 3.08 -20.41 12.65
N GLN A 439 2.69 -20.94 13.82
CA GLN A 439 3.23 -22.22 14.31
C GLN A 439 2.81 -23.40 13.42
N ALA A 440 1.55 -23.46 12.99
CA ALA A 440 1.08 -24.48 12.06
C ALA A 440 1.80 -24.41 10.70
N PHE A 441 2.06 -23.21 10.19
CA PHE A 441 2.83 -22.97 8.98
C PHE A 441 4.28 -23.47 9.12
N VAL A 442 4.93 -23.17 10.24
CA VAL A 442 6.28 -23.68 10.55
C VAL A 442 6.30 -25.21 10.66
N GLN A 443 5.31 -25.84 11.30
CA GLN A 443 5.19 -27.30 11.35
C GLN A 443 4.94 -27.91 9.96
N GLY A 444 4.17 -27.22 9.11
CA GLY A 444 3.94 -27.59 7.72
C GLY A 444 5.20 -27.59 6.85
N ARG A 445 6.32 -27.06 7.34
CA ARG A 445 7.65 -27.22 6.74
C ARG A 445 8.10 -28.67 6.70
N GLU A 446 7.89 -29.42 7.78
CA GLU A 446 8.36 -30.82 7.91
C GLU A 446 7.63 -31.76 6.94
N THR A 447 6.35 -31.48 6.68
CA THR A 447 5.51 -32.24 5.76
C THR A 447 5.60 -31.76 4.31
N GLY A 448 6.26 -30.62 4.06
CA GLY A 448 6.34 -29.96 2.75
C GLY A 448 5.08 -29.22 2.30
N SER A 449 3.99 -29.29 3.06
CA SER A 449 2.70 -28.66 2.70
C SER A 449 2.81 -27.13 2.60
N SER A 450 3.54 -26.52 3.52
CA SER A 450 3.71 -25.06 3.55
C SER A 450 4.69 -24.57 2.48
N ILE A 451 5.70 -25.36 2.14
CA ILE A 451 6.59 -25.09 0.99
C ILE A 451 5.78 -25.08 -0.30
N LYS A 452 4.97 -26.11 -0.52
CA LYS A 452 4.11 -26.21 -1.70
C LYS A 452 3.12 -25.05 -1.78
N TYR A 453 2.49 -24.70 -0.67
CA TYR A 453 1.57 -23.55 -0.60
C TYR A 453 2.23 -22.25 -1.06
N VAL A 454 3.42 -21.94 -0.53
CA VAL A 454 4.16 -20.71 -0.87
C VAL A 454 4.56 -20.72 -2.35
N ALA A 455 5.11 -21.83 -2.84
CA ALA A 455 5.51 -21.98 -4.23
C ALA A 455 4.32 -21.78 -5.19
N ASP A 456 3.19 -22.42 -4.90
CA ASP A 456 1.98 -22.35 -5.73
C ASP A 456 1.33 -20.96 -5.68
N ARG A 457 1.30 -20.31 -4.51
CA ARG A 457 0.69 -18.98 -4.32
C ARG A 457 1.51 -17.87 -4.97
N PHE A 458 2.82 -17.86 -4.75
CA PHE A 458 3.70 -16.77 -5.19
C PHE A 458 4.46 -17.09 -6.48
N LYS A 459 4.20 -18.25 -7.08
CA LYS A 459 4.85 -18.72 -8.32
C LYS A 459 6.38 -18.75 -8.20
N LEU A 460 6.86 -19.16 -7.03
CA LEU A 460 8.28 -19.28 -6.72
C LEU A 460 8.75 -20.73 -6.92
N PRO A 461 10.00 -20.97 -7.37
CA PRO A 461 10.58 -22.30 -7.40
C PRO A 461 10.61 -22.92 -5.99
N GLU A 462 10.19 -24.18 -5.86
CA GLU A 462 10.13 -24.85 -4.54
C GLU A 462 11.49 -24.89 -3.82
N GLU A 463 12.60 -24.99 -4.55
CA GLU A 463 13.96 -25.00 -3.97
C GLU A 463 14.33 -23.65 -3.33
N ASP A 464 13.90 -22.54 -3.94
CA ASP A 464 14.10 -21.20 -3.37
C ASP A 464 13.23 -21.03 -2.12
N VAL A 465 12.00 -21.53 -2.16
CA VAL A 465 11.11 -21.55 -0.99
C VAL A 465 11.70 -22.41 0.15
N LYS A 466 12.26 -23.59 -0.14
CA LYS A 466 12.93 -24.43 0.87
C LYS A 466 14.09 -23.68 1.53
N THR A 467 14.89 -22.99 0.72
CA THR A 467 16.04 -22.21 1.19
C THR A 467 15.58 -21.08 2.12
N TRP A 468 14.55 -20.35 1.72
CA TRP A 468 13.92 -19.32 2.55
C TRP A 468 13.39 -19.89 3.89
N PHE A 469 12.59 -20.96 3.81
CA PHE A 469 11.87 -21.52 4.94
C PHE A 469 12.79 -22.20 5.97
N ALA A 470 14.02 -22.53 5.57
CA ALA A 470 15.06 -23.00 6.47
C ALA A 470 15.58 -21.90 7.41
N SER A 471 15.44 -20.63 7.03
CA SER A 471 15.97 -19.48 7.78
C SER A 471 14.90 -18.64 8.48
N VAL A 472 13.66 -18.65 7.98
CA VAL A 472 12.58 -17.83 8.55
C VAL A 472 12.03 -18.42 9.83
N GLU A 473 11.87 -17.58 10.84
CA GLU A 473 11.25 -17.87 12.11
C GLU A 473 10.14 -16.85 12.40
N TYR A 474 9.06 -17.36 12.96
CA TYR A 474 7.95 -16.59 13.50
C TYR A 474 8.03 -16.68 15.03
N PRO A 475 7.63 -15.64 15.77
CA PRO A 475 7.69 -15.66 17.21
C PRO A 475 6.76 -16.74 17.78
N SER A 476 7.15 -17.32 18.91
CA SER A 476 6.30 -18.25 19.68
C SER A 476 5.03 -17.57 20.21
N ASN A 477 5.04 -16.24 20.31
CA ASN A 477 3.91 -15.40 20.65
C ASN A 477 4.01 -14.07 19.89
N ALA A 478 3.07 -13.82 18.96
CA ALA A 478 3.05 -12.62 18.12
C ALA A 478 2.89 -11.32 18.91
N ARG A 479 2.41 -11.37 20.16
CA ARG A 479 2.27 -10.19 21.03
C ARG A 479 3.62 -9.71 21.58
N GLU A 480 4.66 -10.52 21.50
CA GLU A 480 5.95 -10.19 22.09
C GLU A 480 6.71 -9.14 21.28
N LEU A 481 7.33 -8.21 21.99
CA LEU A 481 8.25 -7.21 21.46
C LEU A 481 9.48 -7.15 22.36
N ASN A 482 10.68 -7.08 21.78
CA ASN A 482 11.90 -6.93 22.56
C ASN A 482 12.25 -5.44 22.72
N ARG A 483 12.31 -4.99 23.98
CA ARG A 483 12.62 -3.60 24.34
C ARG A 483 13.96 -3.15 23.79
N LYS A 484 15.02 -3.92 24.03
CA LYS A 484 16.38 -3.61 23.59
C LYS A 484 16.46 -3.45 22.07
N VAL A 485 15.78 -4.32 21.33
CA VAL A 485 15.79 -4.31 19.86
C VAL A 485 15.14 -3.05 19.29
N ILE A 486 13.98 -2.63 19.81
CA ILE A 486 13.32 -1.38 19.37
C ILE A 486 14.24 -0.18 19.63
N LEU A 487 14.84 -0.11 20.82
CA LEU A 487 15.76 0.98 21.18
C LEU A 487 17.05 0.96 20.35
N ASP A 488 17.58 -0.21 20.02
CA ASP A 488 18.73 -0.34 19.12
C ASP A 488 18.39 0.14 17.71
N CYS A 489 17.20 -0.19 17.20
CA CYS A 489 16.71 0.32 15.93
C CYS A 489 16.61 1.86 15.96
N VAL A 490 15.99 2.44 17.00
CA VAL A 490 15.94 3.90 17.19
C VAL A 490 17.34 4.51 17.23
N ARG A 491 18.29 3.90 17.94
CA ARG A 491 19.67 4.38 18.06
C ARG A 491 20.35 4.44 16.69
N VAL A 492 20.23 3.37 15.88
CA VAL A 492 20.80 3.32 14.53
C VAL A 492 20.14 4.37 13.63
N LEU A 493 18.81 4.50 13.68
CA LEU A 493 18.06 5.48 12.91
C LEU A 493 18.37 6.94 13.29
N LYS A 494 18.67 7.23 14.56
CA LYS A 494 19.14 8.54 15.02
C LYS A 494 20.53 8.85 14.47
N LYS A 495 21.49 7.93 14.63
CA LYS A 495 22.84 8.08 14.05
C LYS A 495 22.80 8.30 12.54
N ALA A 496 21.87 7.63 11.87
CA ALA A 496 21.66 7.73 10.43
C ALA A 496 21.07 9.07 9.96
N GLY A 497 20.68 9.98 10.87
CA GLY A 497 19.96 11.20 10.50
C GLY A 497 18.53 10.98 9.98
N VAL A 498 18.10 9.72 9.85
CA VAL A 498 16.72 9.35 9.50
C VAL A 498 15.76 9.85 10.58
N ILE A 499 16.14 9.73 11.86
CA ILE A 499 15.47 10.38 12.98
C ILE A 499 16.27 11.63 13.37
N PRO A 500 15.70 12.85 13.32
CA PRO A 500 16.42 14.07 13.68
C PRO A 500 16.81 14.10 15.17
N ASP A 501 18.07 14.47 15.46
CA ASP A 501 18.62 14.60 16.83
C ASP A 501 17.83 15.56 17.74
N LYS A 502 17.09 16.49 17.15
CA LYS A 502 16.28 17.48 17.90
C LYS A 502 15.01 16.88 18.53
N LYS A 503 14.64 15.64 18.22
CA LYS A 503 13.54 14.95 18.92
C LYS A 503 14.07 14.35 20.22
N ARG A 504 13.37 14.65 21.32
CA ARG A 504 13.60 14.20 22.72
C ARG A 504 13.96 12.71 22.82
N ASP A 505 14.43 12.29 24.00
CA ASP A 505 14.51 10.88 24.35
C ASP A 505 13.22 10.15 23.94
N VAL A 506 13.38 9.11 23.13
CA VAL A 506 12.25 8.34 22.59
C VAL A 506 11.77 7.44 23.72
N ASN A 507 10.60 7.73 24.27
CA ASN A 507 9.99 6.85 25.27
C ASN A 507 9.31 5.68 24.56
N LEU A 508 9.53 4.47 25.05
CA LEU A 508 8.90 3.28 24.47
C LEU A 508 7.38 3.28 24.59
N GLU A 509 6.84 3.93 25.61
CA GLU A 509 5.40 4.13 25.82
C GLU A 509 4.75 4.92 24.66
N ASP A 510 5.53 5.75 23.96
CA ASP A 510 5.06 6.49 22.79
C ASP A 510 5.02 5.61 21.53
N LEU A 511 5.76 4.50 21.51
CA LEU A 511 5.90 3.61 20.36
C LEU A 511 5.01 2.36 20.47
N VAL A 512 4.82 1.84 21.67
CA VAL A 512 4.24 0.52 21.93
C VAL A 512 2.95 0.63 22.72
N ASP A 513 1.92 -0.13 22.33
CA ASP A 513 0.73 -0.27 23.17
C ASP A 513 0.85 -1.49 24.09
N GLU A 514 1.27 -1.26 25.33
CA GLU A 514 1.47 -2.32 26.34
C GLU A 514 0.16 -2.97 26.82
N ARG A 515 -1.01 -2.43 26.45
CA ARG A 515 -2.28 -3.11 26.72
C ARG A 515 -2.45 -4.31 25.79
N VAL A 516 -1.82 -4.30 24.61
CA VAL A 516 -1.89 -5.40 23.64
C VAL A 516 -0.59 -6.20 23.63
N ALA A 517 0.54 -5.51 23.47
CA ALA A 517 1.87 -6.09 23.38
C ALA A 517 2.39 -6.59 24.72
N ILE A 518 3.34 -7.53 24.66
CA ILE A 518 4.10 -8.05 25.80
C ILE A 518 5.55 -7.63 25.59
N LEU A 519 5.98 -6.59 26.32
CA LEU A 519 7.37 -6.16 26.27
C LEU A 519 8.27 -7.14 27.04
N ARG A 520 9.23 -7.73 26.33
CA ARG A 520 10.34 -8.51 26.88
C ARG A 520 11.55 -7.60 27.07
N ALA A 521 12.33 -7.89 28.12
CA ALA A 521 13.55 -7.16 28.47
C ALA A 521 14.62 -7.24 27.37
#